data_AF-A0A443LCV1-F1
#
_entry.id   AF-A0A443LCV1-F1
#
_cell.length_a   1.000
_cell.length_b   1.000
_cell.length_c   1.000
_cell.angle_alpha   90.00
_cell.angle_beta   90.00
_cell.angle_gamma   90.00
#
_symmetry.space_group_name_H-M   'P 1'
#
loop_
_entity.id
_entity.type
_entity.pdbx_description
1 polymer ?
#
loop_
_entity_poly.entity_id
_entity_poly.type
_entity_poly.pdbx_seq_one_letter_code
_entity_poly.pdbx_strand_id
1 'polypeptide(L)'
;MAQRFGGKYSPQPKTDEGYPGVAPDRVPQAPSAPRHPLLRRPVWLIVAAAPLLPRAFGDGPEVLARNLAAFALIAGGAWLIREGLRAEAAWQARRVAPRPALPRKALGAVVGGIGLALAALAAGIAGAAVIGVIGAGLALLAFGPDPMRDKGMEGIDPFQQDRVARVVAEGEKHLAAMREAIVRAQDALLSARVERFAATARELFRAVEEDPGDLGAARRYMGIYLEGARDATVKFADLWAATRDAQARRDYEALLGDLEANFTARTRSLIAGGREGLDIEIEVLRERLAREGVTGPSVTGTAKD
;
A
#
# COMPACT_ATOMS: atom_id res chain seq x y z
N MET A 1 11.62 3.96 -31.71
CA MET A 1 12.83 3.21 -31.28
C MET A 1 13.97 4.20 -31.18
N ALA A 2 14.39 4.56 -29.96
CA ALA A 2 15.50 5.49 -29.76
C ALA A 2 16.69 4.71 -29.24
N GLN A 3 17.67 4.43 -30.11
CA GLN A 3 18.98 3.92 -29.70
C GLN A 3 19.79 5.09 -29.15
N ARG A 4 20.33 4.94 -27.94
CA ARG A 4 21.25 5.90 -27.34
C ARG A 4 22.67 5.54 -27.79
N PHE A 5 23.34 6.49 -28.46
CA PHE A 5 24.74 6.39 -28.83
C PHE A 5 25.62 6.58 -27.57
N GLY A 6 26.47 5.60 -27.26
CA GLY A 6 27.56 5.71 -26.29
C GLY A 6 28.88 5.42 -26.99
N GLY A 7 29.69 6.44 -27.23
CA GLY A 7 31.01 6.31 -27.88
C GLY A 7 32.10 5.90 -26.89
N LYS A 8 33.21 5.40 -27.46
CA LYS A 8 34.48 4.92 -26.84
C LYS A 8 35.10 5.79 -25.72
N TYR A 9 34.68 7.05 -25.57
CA TYR A 9 35.23 8.01 -24.62
C TYR A 9 34.21 8.57 -23.63
N SER A 10 33.04 7.94 -23.48
CA SER A 10 32.09 8.33 -22.44
C SER A 10 32.61 7.84 -21.07
N PRO A 11 32.56 8.65 -20.00
CA PRO A 11 32.94 8.20 -18.67
C PRO A 11 32.08 7.00 -18.28
N GLN A 12 32.67 5.82 -18.26
CA GLN A 12 32.02 4.66 -17.69
C GLN A 12 31.96 4.87 -16.17
N PRO A 13 30.80 4.73 -15.52
CA PRO A 13 30.79 4.56 -14.09
C PRO A 13 31.60 3.29 -13.81
N LYS A 14 32.68 3.43 -13.04
CA LYS A 14 33.43 2.28 -12.51
C LYS A 14 32.46 1.47 -11.65
N THR A 15 31.82 0.47 -12.24
CA THR A 15 31.21 -0.63 -11.52
C THR A 15 32.32 -1.62 -11.24
N ASP A 16 33.06 -1.39 -10.16
CA ASP A 16 33.86 -2.43 -9.49
C ASP A 16 34.18 -1.94 -8.08
N GLU A 17 33.29 -2.30 -7.17
CA GLU A 17 33.52 -2.85 -5.82
C GLU A 17 32.18 -2.78 -5.08
N GLY A 18 31.35 -3.80 -5.31
CA GLY A 18 30.18 -4.04 -4.47
C GLY A 18 30.63 -4.34 -3.05
N TYR A 19 29.93 -3.79 -2.06
CA TYR A 19 30.06 -4.19 -0.67
C TYR A 19 29.96 -5.72 -0.54
N PRO A 20 30.89 -6.39 0.16
CA PRO A 20 30.79 -7.84 0.36
C PRO A 20 29.52 -8.14 1.16
N GLY A 21 28.55 -8.81 0.52
CA GLY A 21 27.33 -9.30 1.16
C GLY A 21 26.00 -8.94 0.49
N VAL A 22 25.98 -8.15 -0.59
CA VAL A 22 24.70 -7.82 -1.28
C VAL A 22 24.71 -8.40 -2.69
N ALA A 23 23.92 -9.47 -2.88
CA ALA A 23 23.66 -10.04 -4.21
C ALA A 23 23.00 -8.98 -5.12
N PRO A 24 23.42 -8.83 -6.39
CA PRO A 24 22.95 -7.78 -7.30
C PRO A 24 21.48 -7.91 -7.77
N ASP A 25 20.69 -8.84 -7.23
CA ASP A 25 19.43 -9.26 -7.85
C ASP A 25 18.16 -8.73 -7.17
N ARG A 26 18.26 -7.73 -6.28
CA ARG A 26 17.08 -7.16 -5.60
C ARG A 26 16.99 -5.64 -5.77
N VAL A 27 16.82 -5.22 -7.01
CA VAL A 27 16.11 -3.96 -7.27
C VAL A 27 14.66 -4.19 -6.81
N PRO A 28 14.08 -3.42 -5.87
CA PRO A 28 12.67 -3.56 -5.53
C PRO A 28 11.85 -3.25 -6.79
N GLN A 29 11.34 -4.28 -7.45
CA GLN A 29 10.38 -4.08 -8.54
C GLN A 29 9.18 -3.36 -7.92
N ALA A 30 8.85 -2.18 -8.44
CA ALA A 30 7.65 -1.46 -8.05
C ALA A 30 6.47 -2.45 -8.09
N PRO A 31 5.64 -2.54 -7.03
CA PRO A 31 4.53 -3.48 -6.99
C PRO A 31 3.71 -3.34 -8.27
N SER A 32 3.59 -4.43 -9.02
CA SER A 32 2.79 -4.44 -10.23
C SER A 32 1.36 -4.05 -9.87
N ALA A 33 0.82 -2.99 -10.49
CA ALA A 33 -0.54 -2.55 -10.22
C ALA A 33 -1.51 -3.75 -10.31
N PRO A 34 -2.38 -3.97 -9.30
CA PRO A 34 -3.25 -5.14 -9.25
C PRO A 34 -4.14 -5.19 -10.49
N ARG A 35 -4.21 -6.36 -11.15
CA ARG A 35 -4.96 -6.56 -12.39
C ARG A 35 -6.12 -7.52 -12.17
N HIS A 36 -7.33 -7.10 -12.55
CA HIS A 36 -8.49 -7.98 -12.55
C HIS A 36 -8.35 -9.05 -13.65
N PRO A 37 -8.67 -10.34 -13.40
CA PRO A 37 -8.56 -11.40 -14.42
C PRO A 37 -9.40 -11.11 -15.67
N LEU A 38 -10.54 -10.46 -15.50
CA LEU A 38 -11.46 -10.12 -16.60
C LEU A 38 -11.11 -8.83 -17.36
N LEU A 39 -10.03 -8.12 -17.01
CA LEU A 39 -9.76 -6.77 -17.52
C LEU A 39 -9.66 -6.67 -19.06
N ARG A 40 -9.28 -7.75 -19.74
CA ARG A 40 -9.20 -7.82 -21.21
C ARG A 40 -10.53 -8.15 -21.88
N ARG A 41 -11.50 -8.72 -21.16
CA ARG A 41 -12.74 -9.23 -21.74
C ARG A 41 -13.67 -8.17 -22.35
N PRO A 42 -13.81 -6.95 -21.78
CA PRO A 42 -14.64 -5.91 -22.38
C PRO A 42 -14.21 -5.50 -23.80
N VAL A 43 -12.94 -5.72 -24.18
CA VAL A 43 -12.45 -5.45 -25.54
C VAL A 43 -13.21 -6.27 -26.58
N TRP A 44 -13.65 -7.48 -26.23
CA TRP A 44 -14.43 -8.32 -27.14
C TRP A 44 -15.80 -7.73 -27.47
N LEU A 45 -16.40 -6.94 -26.57
CA LEU A 45 -17.66 -6.23 -26.88
C LEU A 45 -17.45 -5.17 -27.96
N ILE A 46 -16.31 -4.48 -27.93
CA ILE A 46 -15.93 -3.49 -28.96
C ILE A 46 -15.70 -4.20 -30.30
N VAL A 47 -14.98 -5.33 -30.27
CA VAL A 47 -14.73 -6.14 -31.48
C VAL A 47 -16.04 -6.68 -32.06
N ALA A 48 -16.96 -7.16 -31.21
CA ALA A 48 -18.27 -7.65 -31.64
C ALA A 48 -19.15 -6.55 -32.24
N ALA A 49 -18.99 -5.29 -31.79
CA ALA A 49 -19.69 -4.14 -32.34
C ALA A 49 -19.06 -3.57 -33.63
N ALA A 50 -17.80 -3.92 -33.93
CA ALA A 50 -17.06 -3.40 -35.08
C ALA A 50 -17.78 -3.55 -36.44
N PRO A 51 -18.57 -4.62 -36.72
CA PRO A 51 -19.34 -4.73 -37.97
C PRO A 51 -20.37 -3.61 -38.20
N LEU A 52 -20.73 -2.84 -37.17
CA LEU A 52 -21.60 -1.66 -37.33
C LEU A 52 -20.91 -0.53 -38.10
N LEU A 53 -19.57 -0.44 -38.05
CA LEU A 53 -18.80 0.62 -38.70
C LEU A 53 -18.89 0.56 -40.24
N PRO A 54 -18.55 -0.55 -40.92
CA PRO A 54 -18.68 -0.61 -42.38
C PRO A 54 -20.14 -0.52 -42.83
N ARG A 55 -21.09 -1.07 -42.05
CA ARG A 55 -22.54 -0.95 -42.31
C ARG A 55 -23.09 0.47 -42.15
N ALA A 56 -22.33 1.39 -41.56
CA ALA A 56 -22.74 2.78 -41.43
C ALA A 56 -22.67 3.53 -42.76
N PHE A 57 -21.93 3.02 -43.75
CA PHE A 57 -21.70 3.67 -45.03
C PHE A 57 -22.54 3.01 -46.14
N GLY A 58 -23.11 3.82 -47.04
CA GLY A 58 -23.83 3.35 -48.24
C GLY A 58 -25.33 3.57 -48.22
N ASP A 59 -25.96 3.64 -47.04
CA ASP A 59 -27.43 3.64 -46.89
C ASP A 59 -28.03 4.99 -46.43
N GLY A 60 -27.28 6.09 -46.60
CA GLY A 60 -27.71 7.44 -46.26
C GLY A 60 -27.36 7.92 -44.84
N PRO A 61 -27.60 9.20 -44.54
CA PRO A 61 -27.09 9.86 -43.32
C PRO A 61 -27.75 9.36 -42.03
N GLU A 62 -29.00 8.89 -42.09
CA GLU A 62 -29.71 8.38 -40.92
C GLU A 62 -29.12 7.05 -40.43
N VAL A 63 -28.84 6.13 -41.37
CA VAL A 63 -28.23 4.83 -41.08
C VAL A 63 -26.80 5.03 -40.55
N LEU A 64 -26.05 5.96 -41.13
CA LEU A 64 -24.74 6.37 -40.66
C LEU A 64 -24.79 6.83 -39.19
N ALA A 65 -25.64 7.82 -38.88
CA ALA A 65 -25.76 8.36 -37.54
C ALA A 65 -26.15 7.29 -36.51
N ARG A 66 -27.10 6.42 -36.85
CA ARG A 66 -27.59 5.35 -35.98
C ARG A 66 -26.51 4.32 -35.68
N ASN A 67 -25.81 3.81 -36.71
CA ASN A 67 -24.79 2.78 -36.54
C ASN A 67 -23.57 3.31 -35.77
N LEU A 68 -23.16 4.56 -36.02
CA LEU A 68 -22.07 5.20 -35.27
C LEU A 68 -22.48 5.45 -33.81
N ALA A 69 -23.68 5.94 -33.56
CA ALA A 69 -24.19 6.13 -32.19
C ALA A 69 -24.29 4.80 -31.44
N ALA A 70 -24.80 3.75 -32.09
CA ALA A 70 -24.90 2.42 -31.50
C ALA A 70 -23.51 1.86 -31.15
N PHE A 71 -22.55 1.96 -32.07
CA PHE A 71 -21.18 1.57 -31.82
C PHE A 71 -20.55 2.38 -30.67
N ALA A 72 -20.71 3.69 -30.66
CA ALA A 72 -20.16 4.57 -29.63
C ALA A 72 -20.72 4.23 -28.24
N LEU A 73 -22.01 3.93 -28.14
CA LEU A 73 -22.65 3.49 -26.90
C LEU A 73 -22.12 2.13 -26.43
N ILE A 74 -22.02 1.14 -27.32
CA ILE A 74 -21.48 -0.19 -26.97
C ILE A 74 -20.01 -0.08 -26.54
N ALA A 75 -19.20 0.68 -27.28
CA ALA A 75 -17.79 0.89 -26.98
C ALA A 75 -17.58 1.68 -25.68
N GLY A 76 -18.38 2.73 -25.45
CA GLY A 76 -18.40 3.51 -24.22
C GLY A 76 -18.81 2.67 -23.02
N GLY A 77 -19.85 1.83 -23.16
CA GLY A 77 -20.27 0.87 -22.14
C GLY A 77 -19.17 -0.13 -21.80
N ALA A 78 -18.51 -0.70 -22.81
CA ALA A 78 -17.37 -1.60 -22.62
C ALA A 78 -16.18 -0.93 -21.92
N TRP A 79 -15.92 0.34 -22.24
CA TRP A 79 -14.89 1.15 -21.58
C TRP A 79 -15.23 1.40 -20.10
N LEU A 80 -16.48 1.74 -19.78
CA LEU A 80 -16.95 1.88 -18.40
C LEU A 80 -16.81 0.59 -17.60
N ILE A 81 -17.18 -0.57 -18.18
CA ILE A 81 -17.00 -1.88 -17.55
C ILE A 81 -15.52 -2.14 -17.27
N ARG A 82 -14.63 -1.85 -18.23
CA ARG A 82 -13.18 -2.03 -18.05
C ARG A 82 -12.66 -1.17 -16.90
N GLU A 83 -13.13 0.07 -16.77
CA GLU A 83 -12.73 0.97 -15.71
C GLU A 83 -13.30 0.55 -14.34
N GLY A 84 -14.52 -0.01 -14.31
CA GLY A 84 -15.09 -0.65 -13.13
C GLY A 84 -14.26 -1.85 -12.66
N LEU A 85 -13.81 -2.71 -13.57
CA LEU A 85 -12.93 -3.85 -13.24
C LEU A 85 -11.56 -3.40 -12.69
N ARG A 86 -11.03 -2.26 -13.14
CA ARG A 86 -9.80 -1.67 -12.56
C ARG A 86 -10.04 -1.19 -11.13
N ALA A 87 -11.14 -0.47 -10.92
CA ALA A 87 -11.52 0.01 -9.60
C ALA A 87 -11.72 -1.16 -8.63
N GLU A 88 -12.36 -2.24 -9.09
CA GLU A 88 -12.55 -3.47 -8.31
C GLU A 88 -11.22 -4.17 -7.98
N ALA A 89 -10.28 -4.28 -8.93
CA ALA A 89 -8.96 -4.84 -8.62
C ALA A 89 -8.19 -4.02 -7.57
N ALA A 90 -8.28 -2.70 -7.64
CA ALA A 90 -7.69 -1.82 -6.62
C ALA A 90 -8.38 -1.96 -5.26
N TRP A 91 -9.71 -2.15 -5.25
CA TRP A 91 -10.49 -2.42 -4.04
C TRP A 91 -10.16 -3.79 -3.43
N GLN A 92 -10.00 -4.83 -4.26
CA GLN A 92 -9.64 -6.18 -3.82
C GLN A 92 -8.21 -6.28 -3.27
N ALA A 93 -7.27 -5.53 -3.85
CA ALA A 93 -5.89 -5.52 -3.39
C ALA A 93 -5.68 -4.88 -2.02
N ARG A 94 -6.59 -4.00 -1.58
CA ARG A 94 -6.53 -3.38 -0.25
C ARG A 94 -7.30 -4.21 0.77
N ARG A 95 -6.80 -4.27 2.01
CA ARG A 95 -7.53 -4.84 3.16
C ARG A 95 -8.67 -3.92 3.60
N VAL A 96 -8.43 -2.61 3.61
CA VAL A 96 -9.41 -1.56 3.94
C VAL A 96 -9.61 -0.66 2.73
N ALA A 97 -10.86 -0.51 2.26
CA ALA A 97 -11.16 0.37 1.13
C ALA A 97 -12.64 0.79 1.12
N PRO A 98 -12.95 2.08 0.88
CA PRO A 98 -14.32 2.52 0.67
C PRO A 98 -14.88 1.96 -0.65
N ARG A 99 -16.19 1.79 -0.71
CA ARG A 99 -16.90 1.42 -1.94
C ARG A 99 -16.65 2.44 -3.05
N PRO A 100 -16.56 2.01 -4.33
CA PRO A 100 -16.47 2.93 -5.45
C PRO A 100 -17.67 3.89 -5.50
N ALA A 101 -17.41 5.18 -5.76
CA ALA A 101 -18.45 6.22 -5.75
C ALA A 101 -19.54 6.04 -6.82
N LEU A 102 -19.22 5.34 -7.92
CA LEU A 102 -20.16 5.09 -9.03
C LEU A 102 -20.08 3.61 -9.45
N PRO A 103 -21.22 2.94 -9.67
CA PRO A 103 -21.26 1.56 -10.14
C PRO A 103 -20.99 1.51 -11.66
N ARG A 104 -19.71 1.62 -12.04
CA ARG A 104 -19.28 1.79 -13.43
C ARG A 104 -19.61 0.58 -14.31
N LYS A 105 -19.57 -0.66 -13.78
CA LYS A 105 -19.95 -1.86 -14.55
C LYS A 105 -21.45 -1.89 -14.81
N ALA A 106 -22.26 -1.50 -13.83
CA ALA A 106 -23.72 -1.41 -14.01
C ALA A 106 -24.12 -0.33 -15.02
N LEU A 107 -23.53 0.87 -14.90
CA LEU A 107 -23.73 1.94 -15.88
C LEU A 107 -23.28 1.52 -17.28
N GLY A 108 -22.12 0.87 -17.38
CA GLY A 108 -21.61 0.36 -18.65
C GLY A 108 -22.52 -0.70 -19.29
N ALA A 109 -23.13 -1.57 -18.48
CA ALA A 109 -24.12 -2.56 -18.95
C ALA A 109 -25.38 -1.88 -19.50
N VAL A 110 -25.89 -0.85 -18.81
CA VAL A 110 -27.06 -0.08 -19.28
C VAL A 110 -26.75 0.66 -20.58
N VAL A 111 -25.63 1.39 -20.63
CA VAL A 111 -25.19 2.14 -21.82
C VAL A 111 -24.96 1.20 -23.02
N GLY A 112 -24.31 0.06 -22.79
CA GLY A 112 -24.13 -0.97 -23.82
C GLY A 112 -25.45 -1.58 -24.29
N GLY A 113 -26.39 -1.83 -23.39
CA GLY A 113 -27.75 -2.29 -23.71
C GLY A 113 -28.53 -1.30 -24.57
N ILE A 114 -28.44 0.00 -24.28
CA ILE A 114 -29.04 1.06 -25.11
C ILE A 114 -28.41 1.04 -26.51
N GLY A 115 -27.09 0.89 -26.60
CA GLY A 115 -26.40 0.77 -27.89
C GLY A 115 -26.86 -0.45 -28.71
N LEU A 116 -27.08 -1.59 -28.05
CA LEU A 116 -27.64 -2.79 -28.67
C LEU A 116 -29.09 -2.61 -29.13
N ALA A 117 -29.94 -1.96 -28.32
CA ALA A 117 -31.30 -1.63 -28.72
C ALA A 117 -31.31 -0.71 -29.95
N LEU A 118 -30.44 0.29 -29.97
CA LEU A 118 -30.31 1.21 -31.10
C LEU A 118 -29.86 0.48 -32.38
N ALA A 119 -28.93 -0.46 -32.28
CA ALA A 119 -28.51 -1.30 -33.40
C ALA A 119 -29.63 -2.23 -33.91
N ALA A 120 -30.54 -2.64 -33.02
CA ALA A 120 -31.60 -3.61 -33.30
C ALA A 120 -32.95 -2.98 -33.70
N LEU A 121 -33.01 -1.67 -33.94
CA LEU A 121 -34.25 -0.95 -34.32
C LEU A 121 -34.97 -1.55 -35.53
N ALA A 122 -34.24 -2.20 -36.45
CA ALA A 122 -34.83 -2.89 -37.60
C ALA A 122 -35.76 -4.06 -37.21
N ALA A 123 -35.63 -4.62 -36.00
CA ALA A 123 -36.52 -5.64 -35.46
C ALA A 123 -37.80 -5.06 -34.82
N GLY A 124 -38.03 -3.74 -34.94
CA GLY A 124 -39.11 -3.02 -34.28
C GLY A 124 -38.78 -2.61 -32.84
N ILE A 125 -39.54 -1.65 -32.30
CA ILE A 125 -39.28 -1.04 -30.98
C ILE A 125 -39.29 -2.09 -29.85
N ALA A 126 -40.27 -3.01 -29.88
CA ALA A 126 -40.37 -4.07 -28.89
C ALA A 126 -39.18 -5.05 -28.98
N GLY A 127 -38.77 -5.44 -30.18
CA GLY A 127 -37.61 -6.31 -30.41
C GLY A 127 -36.30 -5.65 -29.95
N ALA A 128 -36.12 -4.37 -30.30
CA ALA A 128 -34.99 -3.56 -29.87
C ALA A 128 -34.90 -3.45 -28.33
N ALA A 129 -36.02 -3.20 -27.66
CA ALA A 129 -36.07 -3.12 -26.20
C ALA A 129 -35.67 -4.46 -25.55
N VAL A 130 -36.21 -5.58 -26.05
CA VAL A 130 -35.86 -6.92 -25.54
C VAL A 130 -34.37 -7.21 -25.73
N ILE A 131 -33.81 -6.92 -26.91
CA ILE A 131 -32.38 -7.13 -27.19
C ILE A 131 -31.51 -6.27 -26.27
N GLY A 132 -31.88 -5.00 -26.04
CA GLY A 132 -31.17 -4.13 -25.12
C GLY A 132 -31.17 -4.61 -23.68
N VAL A 133 -32.34 -5.05 -23.18
CA VAL A 133 -32.50 -5.58 -21.82
C VAL A 133 -31.71 -6.87 -21.64
N ILE A 134 -31.81 -7.81 -22.58
CA ILE A 134 -31.05 -9.06 -22.55
C ILE A 134 -29.55 -8.77 -22.59
N GLY A 135 -29.11 -7.87 -23.47
CA GLY A 135 -27.71 -7.47 -23.57
C GLY A 135 -27.16 -6.86 -22.29
N ALA A 136 -27.92 -5.96 -21.64
CA ALA A 136 -27.55 -5.38 -20.36
C ALA A 136 -27.49 -6.44 -19.25
N GLY A 137 -28.48 -7.34 -19.19
CA GLY A 137 -28.52 -8.45 -18.23
C GLY A 137 -27.33 -9.40 -18.39
N LEU A 138 -27.00 -9.79 -19.63
CA LEU A 138 -25.84 -10.63 -19.92
C LEU A 138 -24.53 -9.94 -19.56
N ALA A 139 -24.40 -8.62 -19.79
CA ALA A 139 -23.24 -7.87 -19.35
C ALA A 139 -23.10 -7.88 -17.81
N LEU A 140 -24.19 -7.66 -17.08
CA LEU A 140 -24.19 -7.74 -15.61
C LEU A 140 -23.81 -9.14 -15.12
N LEU A 141 -24.33 -10.20 -15.73
CA LEU A 141 -24.00 -11.58 -15.36
C LEU A 141 -22.54 -11.94 -15.70
N ALA A 142 -22.02 -11.48 -16.84
CA ALA A 142 -20.68 -11.81 -17.29
C ALA A 142 -19.56 -11.08 -16.52
N PHE A 143 -19.82 -9.84 -16.08
CA PHE A 143 -18.81 -8.99 -15.40
C PHE A 143 -19.08 -8.80 -13.90
N GLY A 144 -20.27 -9.21 -13.43
CA GLY A 144 -20.71 -9.05 -12.06
C GLY A 144 -21.06 -7.60 -11.69
N PRO A 145 -21.88 -7.39 -10.64
CA PRO A 145 -22.15 -6.06 -10.11
C PRO A 145 -20.89 -5.44 -9.49
N ASP A 146 -20.83 -4.11 -9.43
CA ASP A 146 -19.77 -3.39 -8.70
C ASP A 146 -19.85 -3.67 -7.19
N PRO A 147 -18.72 -3.71 -6.46
CA PRO A 147 -18.75 -3.87 -5.00
C PRO A 147 -19.49 -2.68 -4.35
N MET A 148 -20.60 -2.96 -3.66
CA MET A 148 -21.47 -1.93 -3.06
C MET A 148 -21.26 -1.73 -1.55
N ARG A 149 -20.37 -2.53 -0.95
CA ARG A 149 -20.05 -2.50 0.48
C ARG A 149 -18.62 -2.03 0.70
N ASP A 150 -18.41 -1.33 1.81
CA ASP A 150 -17.08 -0.97 2.27
C ASP A 150 -16.33 -2.22 2.73
N LYS A 151 -15.03 -2.29 2.43
CA LYS A 151 -14.18 -3.44 2.79
C LYS A 151 -13.44 -3.15 4.08
N GLY A 152 -13.53 -4.05 5.06
CA GLY A 152 -12.75 -3.96 6.29
C GLY A 152 -13.07 -2.73 7.15
N MET A 153 -14.23 -2.11 6.94
CA MET A 153 -14.71 -0.95 7.71
C MET A 153 -15.74 -1.34 8.79
N GLU A 154 -16.03 -2.64 8.96
CA GLU A 154 -16.85 -3.13 10.07
C GLU A 154 -16.01 -3.15 11.35
N GLY A 155 -16.24 -2.17 12.24
CA GLY A 155 -15.66 -2.13 13.59
C GLY A 155 -14.53 -1.12 13.81
N ILE A 156 -14.09 -0.36 12.80
CA ILE A 156 -13.06 0.70 12.97
C ILE A 156 -13.74 2.06 13.08
N ASP A 157 -13.83 2.55 14.31
CA ASP A 157 -14.32 3.89 14.64
C ASP A 157 -13.46 4.97 13.94
N PRO A 158 -14.02 5.89 13.14
CA PRO A 158 -13.28 7.01 12.52
C PRO A 158 -12.42 7.81 13.52
N PHE A 159 -12.83 7.85 14.80
CA PHE A 159 -12.03 8.46 15.87
C PHE A 159 -10.71 7.71 16.13
N GLN A 160 -10.64 6.39 15.93
CA GLN A 160 -9.38 5.64 16.05
C GLN A 160 -8.42 6.01 14.91
N GLN A 161 -8.89 6.12 13.67
CA GLN A 161 -8.06 6.51 12.54
C GLN A 161 -7.50 7.93 12.69
N ASP A 162 -8.33 8.89 13.11
CA ASP A 162 -7.86 10.26 13.36
C ASP A 162 -6.82 10.29 14.50
N ARG A 163 -6.99 9.45 15.53
CA ARG A 163 -5.99 9.30 16.60
C ARG A 163 -4.66 8.73 16.09
N VAL A 164 -4.70 7.66 15.29
CA VAL A 164 -3.48 7.07 14.71
C VAL A 164 -2.76 8.11 13.85
N ALA A 165 -3.48 8.79 12.96
CA ALA A 165 -2.91 9.81 12.08
C ALA A 165 -2.22 10.94 12.86
N ARG A 166 -2.81 11.40 13.96
CA ARG A 166 -2.20 12.42 14.84
C ARG A 166 -0.89 11.92 15.48
N VAL A 167 -0.88 10.70 15.99
CA VAL A 167 0.32 10.12 16.65
C VAL A 167 1.44 9.85 15.63
N VAL A 168 1.09 9.36 14.43
CA VAL A 168 2.06 9.20 13.33
C VAL A 168 2.66 10.55 12.93
N ALA A 169 1.82 11.59 12.78
CA ALA A 169 2.30 12.92 12.45
C ALA A 169 3.24 13.51 13.52
N GLU A 170 2.99 13.24 14.80
CA GLU A 170 3.88 13.61 15.90
C GLU A 170 5.22 12.85 15.83
N GLY A 171 5.18 11.53 15.60
CA GLY A 171 6.38 10.70 15.40
C GLY A 171 7.25 11.19 14.22
N GLU A 172 6.64 11.50 13.08
CA GLU A 172 7.36 12.06 11.92
C GLU A 172 8.00 13.42 12.22
N LYS A 173 7.36 14.27 13.05
CA LYS A 173 7.98 15.54 13.49
C LYS A 173 9.24 15.28 14.31
N HIS A 174 9.23 14.29 15.21
CA HIS A 174 10.42 13.93 15.97
C HIS A 174 11.55 13.40 15.07
N LEU A 175 11.23 12.56 14.08
CA LEU A 175 12.21 12.06 13.10
C LEU A 175 12.79 13.18 12.24
N ALA A 176 11.97 14.13 11.80
CA ALA A 176 12.42 15.30 11.06
C ALA A 176 13.37 16.16 11.89
N ALA A 177 13.01 16.48 13.14
CA ALA A 177 13.85 17.25 14.05
C ALA A 177 15.17 16.53 14.38
N MET A 178 15.14 15.20 14.49
CA MET A 178 16.34 14.38 14.68
C MET A 178 17.29 14.45 13.47
N ARG A 179 16.74 14.36 12.25
CA ARG A 179 17.50 14.54 11.00
C ARG A 179 18.10 15.93 10.88
N GLU A 180 17.36 16.98 11.22
CA GLU A 180 17.86 18.36 11.21
C GLU A 180 18.98 18.56 12.24
N ALA A 181 18.83 17.98 13.43
CA ALA A 181 19.83 18.10 14.48
C ALA A 181 21.15 17.42 14.11
N ILE A 182 21.12 16.20 13.54
CA ILE A 182 22.34 15.44 13.24
C ILE A 182 23.17 16.06 12.11
N VAL A 183 22.54 16.77 11.16
CA VAL A 183 23.26 17.48 10.08
C VAL A 183 24.28 18.48 10.64
N ARG A 184 24.00 19.08 11.80
CA ARG A 184 24.93 20.02 12.48
C ARG A 184 26.23 19.35 12.95
N ALA A 185 26.23 18.04 13.16
CA ALA A 185 27.43 17.28 13.52
C ALA A 185 28.42 17.11 12.35
N GLN A 186 27.98 17.38 11.10
CA GLN A 186 28.78 17.24 9.87
C GLN A 186 29.44 15.86 9.69
N ASP A 187 28.86 14.80 10.26
CA ASP A 187 29.30 13.42 10.10
C ASP A 187 28.31 12.68 9.17
N ALA A 188 28.79 12.31 7.99
CA ALA A 188 27.98 11.64 6.97
C ALA A 188 27.57 10.22 7.39
N LEU A 189 28.39 9.52 8.17
CA LEU A 189 28.10 8.16 8.63
C LEU A 189 27.00 8.17 9.69
N LEU A 190 27.07 9.11 10.64
CA LEU A 190 26.03 9.28 11.65
C LEU A 190 24.72 9.77 11.04
N SER A 191 24.77 10.68 10.07
CA SER A 191 23.59 11.11 9.32
C SER A 191 22.92 9.93 8.61
N ALA A 192 23.69 9.08 7.94
CA ALA A 192 23.17 7.87 7.30
C ALA A 192 22.57 6.87 8.30
N ARG A 193 23.10 6.79 9.53
CA ARG A 193 22.56 5.92 10.58
C ARG A 193 21.24 6.44 11.13
N VAL A 194 21.11 7.76 11.32
CA VAL A 194 19.83 8.41 11.67
C VAL A 194 18.77 8.15 10.60
N GLU A 195 19.14 8.19 9.31
CA GLU A 195 18.20 7.86 8.23
C GLU A 195 17.74 6.40 8.25
N ARG A 196 18.64 5.45 8.58
CA ARG A 196 18.27 4.03 8.74
C ARG A 196 17.31 3.82 9.91
N PHE A 197 17.58 4.47 11.03
CA PHE A 197 16.65 4.47 12.16
C PHE A 197 15.29 5.06 11.78
N ALA A 198 15.26 6.20 11.07
CA ALA A 198 14.02 6.81 10.61
C ALA A 198 13.22 5.90 9.66
N ALA A 199 13.91 5.14 8.79
CA ALA A 199 13.25 4.13 7.95
C ALA A 199 12.61 3.01 8.81
N THR A 200 13.33 2.53 9.82
CA THR A 200 12.84 1.51 10.76
C THR A 200 11.62 1.99 11.55
N ALA A 201 11.64 3.24 12.02
CA ALA A 201 10.50 3.86 12.70
C ALA A 201 9.28 4.01 11.77
N ARG A 202 9.49 4.34 10.48
CA ARG A 202 8.42 4.40 9.48
C ARG A 202 7.78 3.05 9.19
N GLU A 203 8.53 1.96 9.31
CA GLU A 203 7.94 0.61 9.22
C GLU A 203 6.99 0.35 10.38
N LEU A 204 7.35 0.77 11.61
CA LEU A 204 6.45 0.71 12.76
C LEU A 204 5.18 1.56 12.53
N PHE A 205 5.33 2.78 12.00
CA PHE A 205 4.18 3.65 11.72
C PHE A 205 3.21 3.00 10.73
N ARG A 206 3.73 2.42 9.64
CA ARG A 206 2.90 1.71 8.66
C ARG A 206 2.18 0.52 9.27
N ALA A 207 2.85 -0.27 10.12
CA ALA A 207 2.22 -1.40 10.80
C ALA A 207 1.00 -0.95 11.64
N VAL A 208 1.11 0.19 12.34
CA VAL A 208 0.02 0.77 13.15
C VAL A 208 -1.08 1.41 12.29
N GLU A 209 -0.72 2.00 11.14
CA GLU A 209 -1.71 2.51 10.17
C GLU A 209 -2.52 1.37 9.53
N GLU A 210 -1.90 0.20 9.33
CA GLU A 210 -2.54 -1.00 8.81
C GLU A 210 -3.47 -1.67 9.84
N ASP A 211 -3.12 -1.63 11.13
CA ASP A 211 -3.97 -2.10 12.24
C ASP A 211 -4.05 -1.06 13.39
N PRO A 212 -5.09 -0.19 13.40
CA PRO A 212 -5.28 0.82 14.45
C PRO A 212 -5.46 0.24 15.86
N GLY A 213 -5.82 -1.05 15.99
CA GLY A 213 -5.99 -1.71 17.30
C GLY A 213 -4.68 -1.75 18.11
N ASP A 214 -3.54 -1.77 17.41
CA ASP A 214 -2.21 -1.87 18.00
C ASP A 214 -1.63 -0.52 18.47
N LEU A 215 -2.34 0.59 18.27
CA LEU A 215 -1.87 1.92 18.66
C LEU A 215 -1.49 1.99 20.15
N GLY A 216 -2.25 1.35 21.03
CA GLY A 216 -1.93 1.34 22.47
C GLY A 216 -0.57 0.72 22.75
N ALA A 217 -0.24 -0.33 22.02
CA ALA A 217 1.01 -1.07 22.10
C ALA A 217 2.20 -0.30 21.49
N ALA A 218 1.97 0.52 20.47
CA ALA A 218 3.03 1.26 19.76
C ALA A 218 3.23 2.70 20.26
N ARG A 219 2.24 3.30 20.94
CA ARG A 219 2.24 4.72 21.34
C ARG A 219 3.51 5.17 22.06
N ARG A 220 4.03 4.35 22.99
CA ARG A 220 5.24 4.68 23.75
C ARG A 220 6.48 4.86 22.85
N TYR A 221 6.57 4.05 21.79
CA TYR A 221 7.66 4.13 20.84
C TYR A 221 7.55 5.41 19.99
N MET A 222 6.34 5.70 19.51
CA MET A 222 6.09 6.85 18.62
C MET A 222 6.15 8.22 19.34
N GLY A 223 5.89 8.27 20.64
CA GLY A 223 6.02 9.47 21.47
C GLY A 223 7.34 9.49 22.24
N ILE A 224 7.32 8.94 23.47
CA ILE A 224 8.40 9.06 24.47
C ILE A 224 9.77 8.64 23.91
N TYR A 225 9.85 7.53 23.16
CA TYR A 225 11.15 7.07 22.65
C TYR A 225 11.67 7.92 21.49
N LEU A 226 10.81 8.38 20.57
CA LEU A 226 11.24 9.28 19.50
C LEU A 226 11.55 10.69 20.01
N GLU A 227 10.81 11.17 21.00
CA GLU A 227 11.12 12.41 21.70
C GLU A 227 12.48 12.32 22.39
N GLY A 228 12.73 11.25 23.16
CA GLY A 228 14.02 11.00 23.81
C GLY A 228 15.17 10.85 22.81
N ALA A 229 14.95 10.16 21.69
CA ALA A 229 15.94 10.00 20.63
C ALA A 229 16.29 11.34 19.97
N ARG A 230 15.28 12.18 19.68
CA ARG A 230 15.47 13.55 19.18
C ARG A 230 16.29 14.37 20.16
N ASP A 231 15.92 14.38 21.44
CA ASP A 231 16.61 15.18 22.46
C ASP A 231 18.06 14.73 22.66
N ALA A 232 18.31 13.41 22.65
CA ALA A 232 19.66 12.86 22.69
C ALA A 232 20.47 13.28 21.45
N THR A 233 19.86 13.29 20.26
CA THR A 233 20.50 13.72 19.01
C THR A 233 20.87 15.20 19.04
N VAL A 234 20.00 16.06 19.56
CA VAL A 234 20.27 17.49 19.75
C VAL A 234 21.47 17.69 20.67
N LYS A 235 21.44 17.06 21.86
CA LYS A 235 22.54 17.14 22.85
C LYS A 235 23.86 16.62 22.28
N PHE A 236 23.82 15.49 21.58
CA PHE A 236 24.99 14.93 20.91
C PHE A 236 25.55 15.89 19.87
N ALA A 237 24.71 16.44 18.98
CA ALA A 237 25.15 17.36 17.94
C ALA A 237 25.80 18.63 18.52
N ASP A 238 25.22 19.19 19.59
CA ASP A 238 25.75 20.37 20.27
C ASP A 238 27.10 20.06 20.95
N LEU A 239 27.21 18.93 21.65
CA LEU A 239 28.45 18.50 22.30
C LEU A 239 29.56 18.19 21.29
N TRP A 240 29.21 17.51 20.20
CA TRP A 240 30.14 17.16 19.13
C TRP A 240 30.68 18.40 18.41
N ALA A 241 29.82 19.39 18.16
CA ALA A 241 30.23 20.66 17.57
C ALA A 241 31.24 21.41 18.46
N ALA A 242 31.07 21.35 19.78
CA ALA A 242 31.93 22.05 20.74
C ALA A 242 33.26 21.33 21.03
N THR A 243 33.24 20.00 21.18
CA THR A 243 34.35 19.25 21.79
C THR A 243 34.94 18.15 20.91
N ARG A 244 34.19 17.68 19.90
CA ARG A 244 34.54 16.48 19.11
C ARG A 244 34.83 15.25 19.98
N ASP A 245 34.11 15.11 21.09
CA ASP A 245 34.29 14.02 22.06
C ASP A 245 33.95 12.64 21.45
N ALA A 246 34.97 11.80 21.33
CA ALA A 246 34.87 10.44 20.80
C ALA A 246 34.02 9.50 21.67
N GLN A 247 33.95 9.73 22.98
CA GLN A 247 33.13 8.92 23.88
C GLN A 247 31.64 9.21 23.66
N ALA A 248 31.27 10.49 23.60
CA ALA A 248 29.90 10.91 23.29
C ALA A 248 29.39 10.33 21.95
N ARG A 249 30.28 10.23 20.95
CA ARG A 249 29.96 9.56 19.68
C ARG A 249 29.66 8.08 19.85
N ARG A 250 30.50 7.34 20.59
CA ARG A 250 30.29 5.90 20.82
C ARG A 250 28.98 5.64 21.56
N ASP A 251 28.70 6.44 22.58
CA ASP A 251 27.47 6.31 23.37
C ASP A 251 26.22 6.62 22.53
N TYR A 252 26.30 7.62 21.66
CA TYR A 252 25.21 7.93 20.71
C TYR A 252 25.03 6.83 19.65
N GLU A 253 26.11 6.27 19.11
CA GLU A 253 26.04 5.13 18.17
C GLU A 253 25.43 3.88 18.82
N ALA A 254 25.73 3.62 20.10
CA ALA A 254 25.13 2.54 20.88
C ALA A 254 23.62 2.78 21.07
N LEU A 255 23.22 4.00 21.47
CA LEU A 255 21.82 4.39 21.59
C LEU A 255 21.04 4.16 20.28
N LEU A 256 21.59 4.57 19.13
CA LEU A 256 20.94 4.32 17.84
C LEU A 256 20.78 2.83 17.55
N GLY A 257 21.77 2.01 17.87
CA GLY A 257 21.68 0.55 17.74
C GLY A 257 20.57 -0.05 18.60
N ASP A 258 20.48 0.37 19.86
CA ASP A 258 19.44 -0.10 20.78
C ASP A 258 18.04 0.33 20.32
N LEU A 259 17.90 1.56 19.84
CA LEU A 259 16.63 2.06 19.30
C LEU A 259 16.21 1.28 18.04
N GLU A 260 17.12 1.08 17.07
CA GLU A 260 16.85 0.30 15.86
C GLU A 260 16.39 -1.13 16.20
N ALA A 261 17.08 -1.80 17.14
CA ALA A 261 16.73 -3.14 17.59
C ALA A 261 15.34 -3.19 18.25
N ASN A 262 15.06 -2.26 19.17
CA ASN A 262 13.79 -2.20 19.88
C ASN A 262 12.60 -1.88 18.96
N PHE A 263 12.77 -0.96 18.02
CA PHE A 263 11.73 -0.63 17.03
C PHE A 263 11.48 -1.80 16.08
N THR A 264 12.55 -2.45 15.60
CA THR A 264 12.43 -3.64 14.73
C THR A 264 11.68 -4.77 15.44
N ALA A 265 12.05 -5.06 16.69
CA ALA A 265 11.39 -6.08 17.51
C ALA A 265 9.90 -5.74 17.71
N ARG A 266 9.59 -4.46 17.98
CA ARG A 266 8.20 -4.04 18.16
C ARG A 266 7.40 -4.18 16.86
N THR A 267 7.93 -3.72 15.73
CA THR A 267 7.28 -3.85 14.42
C THR A 267 6.98 -5.31 14.10
N ARG A 268 7.93 -6.22 14.34
CA ARG A 268 7.71 -7.67 14.15
C ARG A 268 6.60 -8.21 15.04
N SER A 269 6.55 -7.81 16.30
CA SER A 269 5.50 -8.22 17.23
C SER A 269 4.10 -7.77 16.79
N LEU A 270 3.98 -6.60 16.14
CA LEU A 270 2.70 -6.14 15.59
C LEU A 270 2.31 -6.94 14.34
N ILE A 271 3.26 -7.15 13.43
CA ILE A 271 3.02 -7.87 12.17
C ILE A 271 2.68 -9.35 12.40
N ALA A 272 3.27 -10.00 13.41
CA ALA A 272 3.03 -11.42 13.71
C ALA A 272 1.61 -11.71 14.22
N GLY A 273 0.84 -10.70 14.61
CA GLY A 273 -0.47 -10.88 15.24
C GLY A 273 -0.32 -11.29 16.71
N GLY A 274 -1.07 -10.64 17.59
CA GLY A 274 -0.93 -10.66 19.06
C GLY A 274 -1.10 -11.99 19.81
N ARG A 275 -0.73 -13.14 19.25
CA ARG A 275 -0.59 -14.42 19.96
C ARG A 275 0.86 -14.88 20.13
N GLU A 276 1.79 -14.56 19.24
CA GLU A 276 3.21 -14.91 19.42
C GLU A 276 4.01 -13.86 20.21
N GLY A 277 3.53 -12.61 20.28
CA GLY A 277 4.16 -11.55 21.08
C GLY A 277 4.15 -11.82 22.59
N LEU A 278 3.16 -12.59 23.08
CA LEU A 278 3.07 -12.98 24.49
C LEU A 278 4.16 -13.98 24.88
N ASP A 279 4.49 -14.91 23.98
CA ASP A 279 5.53 -15.92 24.25
C ASP A 279 6.92 -15.28 24.30
N ILE A 280 7.18 -14.28 23.44
CA ILE A 280 8.43 -13.50 23.45
C ILE A 280 8.52 -12.60 24.70
N GLU A 281 7.44 -11.93 25.10
CA GLU A 281 7.44 -11.11 26.33
C GLU A 281 7.61 -11.97 27.60
N ILE A 282 7.07 -13.20 27.61
CA ILE A 282 7.28 -14.18 28.69
C ILE A 282 8.72 -14.70 28.72
N GLU A 283 9.36 -14.94 27.56
CA GLU A 283 10.77 -15.34 27.51
C GLU A 283 11.69 -14.20 27.95
N VAL A 284 11.44 -12.96 27.52
CA VAL A 284 12.23 -11.78 27.93
C VAL A 284 12.06 -11.47 29.42
N LEU A 285 10.86 -11.65 29.98
CA LEU A 285 10.63 -11.55 31.43
C LEU A 285 11.34 -12.68 32.20
N ARG A 286 11.33 -13.92 31.68
CA ARG A 286 12.09 -15.03 32.29
C ARG A 286 13.58 -14.78 32.26
N GLU A 287 14.10 -14.22 31.18
CA GLU A 287 15.52 -13.94 31.05
C GLU A 287 15.97 -12.76 31.92
N ARG A 288 15.10 -11.74 32.11
CA ARG A 288 15.31 -10.69 33.11
C ARG A 288 15.24 -11.20 34.54
N LEU A 289 14.25 -12.03 34.89
CA LEU A 289 14.13 -12.64 36.22
C LEU A 289 15.30 -13.60 36.54
N ALA A 290 15.81 -14.31 35.53
CA ALA A 290 16.99 -15.17 35.66
C ALA A 290 18.28 -14.35 35.85
N ARG A 291 18.39 -13.17 35.22
CA ARG A 291 19.51 -12.24 35.43
C ARG A 291 19.42 -11.47 36.75
N GLU A 292 18.20 -11.25 37.26
CA GLU A 292 17.93 -10.58 38.55
C GLU A 292 17.89 -11.54 39.75
N GLY A 293 18.09 -12.85 39.54
CA GLY A 293 18.31 -13.83 40.62
C GLY A 293 17.08 -14.17 41.47
N VAL A 294 15.86 -13.89 41.01
CA VAL A 294 14.64 -14.24 41.77
C VAL A 294 14.19 -15.65 41.40
N THR A 295 14.73 -16.64 42.09
CA THR A 295 14.12 -17.98 42.14
C THR A 295 12.93 -17.92 43.10
N GLY A 296 11.72 -17.78 42.55
CA GLY A 296 10.50 -18.09 43.30
C GLY A 296 10.53 -19.56 43.75
N PRO A 297 9.97 -19.89 44.94
CA PRO A 297 10.23 -21.16 45.59
C PRO A 297 9.79 -22.34 44.72
N SER A 298 10.70 -23.29 44.55
CA SER A 298 10.41 -24.61 43.99
C SER A 298 9.28 -25.24 44.80
N VAL A 299 8.12 -25.41 44.19
CA VAL A 299 7.06 -26.26 44.75
C VAL A 299 7.55 -27.70 44.61
N THR A 300 8.26 -28.15 45.63
CA THR A 300 8.51 -29.56 45.90
C THR A 300 7.16 -30.21 46.13
N GLY A 301 6.71 -31.00 45.16
CA GLY A 301 5.57 -31.89 45.31
C GLY A 301 5.86 -32.92 46.40
N THR A 302 5.30 -32.71 47.59
CA THR A 302 5.18 -33.76 48.60
C THR A 302 4.06 -34.69 48.18
N ALA A 303 4.44 -35.83 47.59
CA ALA A 303 3.64 -37.03 47.62
C ALA A 303 3.51 -37.49 49.08
N LYS A 304 2.28 -37.62 49.58
CA LYS A 304 1.99 -38.51 50.70
C LYS A 304 0.50 -38.86 50.75
N ASP A 305 0.28 -40.16 50.61
CA ASP A 305 -0.81 -41.04 51.07
C ASP A 305 -2.28 -40.68 50.74
#